data_AF-A0A7S3K6H7-F1
#
_entry.id   AF-A0A7S3K6H7-F1
#
_cell.length_a   1.000
_cell.length_b   1.000
_cell.length_c   1.000
_cell.angle_alpha   90.00
_cell.angle_beta   90.00
_cell.angle_gamma   90.00
#
_symmetry.space_group_name_H-M   'P 1'
#
loop_
_entity.id
_entity.type
_entity.pdbx_description
1 polymer ?
#
loop_
_entity_poly.entity_id
_entity_poly.type
_entity_poly.pdbx_seq_one_letter_code
_entity_poly.pdbx_strand_id
1 'polypeptide(L)'
;MTSPLVGFTPHYANSGNLEHQLKMINMEIPLEFDKSEIDSYQDTIRIDAGDILYHPAGIWHSVECIEDSFTINISLKNLNKADIIAHSLKHLLNQDPELRENMTFSSREDFNTQIQSGIEKAFEYLKDLTPEVIAPQNQFIPRYLQYDFRNQEQLDLICKKLTTPVTKKTKLYFNPLSMMVKRTSIPQEEMDEGVDFKIHHNYAGNPDYESSMTVEIIADEDSYEFLENLADLRIREPDYQFNMEEINWRKDKKLVQVIKILVYQGFLVVDDV
;
A
#
# COMPACT_ATOMS: atom_id res chain seq x y z
N MET A 1 19.61 13.09 -0.80
CA MET A 1 18.36 12.61 -1.42
C MET A 1 18.18 11.18 -0.96
N THR A 2 17.06 10.87 -0.31
CA THR A 2 16.72 9.53 0.20
C THR A 2 15.72 8.88 -0.74
N SER A 3 15.98 7.63 -1.16
CA SER A 3 15.05 6.82 -1.96
C SER A 3 14.33 5.85 -1.03
N PRO A 4 12.98 5.72 -1.10
CA PRO A 4 12.28 4.72 -0.31
C PRO A 4 12.74 3.31 -0.73
N LEU A 5 13.10 2.51 0.27
CA LEU A 5 13.53 1.12 0.10
C LEU A 5 12.36 0.21 0.43
N VAL A 6 12.12 -0.80 -0.40
CA VAL A 6 11.14 -1.84 -0.12
C VAL A 6 11.91 -3.11 0.19
N GLY A 7 11.58 -3.72 1.33
CA GLY A 7 12.06 -5.06 1.67
C GLY A 7 11.53 -6.04 0.64
N PHE A 8 12.43 -6.85 0.08
CA PHE A 8 12.07 -7.92 -0.84
C PHE A 8 12.69 -9.19 -0.31
N THR A 9 11.98 -10.31 -0.36
CA THR A 9 12.56 -11.61 -0.04
C THR A 9 12.87 -12.33 -1.35
N PRO A 10 14.09 -12.23 -1.89
CA PRO A 10 14.49 -13.12 -2.96
C PRO A 10 14.74 -14.49 -2.33
N HIS A 11 13.88 -15.45 -2.65
CA HIS A 11 14.15 -16.86 -2.37
C HIS A 11 14.45 -17.56 -3.69
N TYR A 12 15.66 -18.10 -3.81
CA TYR A 12 15.89 -19.28 -4.63
C TYR A 12 15.85 -20.46 -3.66
N ALA A 13 14.69 -21.12 -3.54
CA ALA A 13 14.57 -22.34 -2.77
C ALA A 13 13.98 -23.44 -3.65
N ASN A 14 14.72 -24.54 -3.72
CA ASN A 14 14.41 -25.76 -4.45
C ASN A 14 12.96 -26.24 -4.23
N SER A 15 12.26 -26.47 -5.36
CA SER A 15 11.17 -27.43 -5.65
C SER A 15 10.04 -27.74 -4.66
N GLY A 16 9.98 -27.18 -3.46
CA GLY A 16 9.02 -27.57 -2.41
C GLY A 16 7.95 -26.55 -2.04
N ASN A 17 8.23 -25.25 -2.23
CA ASN A 17 7.32 -24.18 -1.83
C ASN A 17 6.91 -23.39 -3.08
N LEU A 18 5.70 -23.64 -3.57
CA LEU A 18 5.02 -22.85 -4.60
C LEU A 18 4.51 -21.54 -3.98
N GLU A 19 5.42 -20.62 -3.68
CA GLU A 19 5.07 -19.20 -3.59
C GLU A 19 5.44 -18.51 -4.90
N HIS A 20 4.44 -17.86 -5.50
CA HIS A 20 4.48 -17.32 -6.84
C HIS A 20 5.47 -16.15 -6.97
N GLN A 21 6.74 -16.47 -7.20
CA GLN A 21 7.70 -15.55 -7.80
C GLN A 21 8.20 -16.17 -9.11
N LEU A 22 7.33 -16.11 -10.13
CA LEU A 22 7.60 -16.66 -11.44
C LEU A 22 8.54 -15.73 -12.22
N LYS A 23 9.87 -15.92 -12.09
CA LYS A 23 10.78 -15.59 -13.19
C LYS A 23 10.70 -16.73 -14.21
N MET A 24 9.67 -16.72 -15.07
CA MET A 24 9.67 -17.59 -16.25
C MET A 24 10.70 -17.06 -17.23
N ILE A 25 11.91 -17.64 -17.21
CA ILE A 25 12.74 -17.69 -18.39
C ILE A 25 12.24 -18.91 -19.16
N ASN A 26 11.59 -18.67 -20.30
CA ASN A 26 11.24 -19.75 -21.24
C ASN A 26 12.56 -20.37 -21.74
N MET A 27 13.00 -21.47 -21.10
CA MET A 27 14.21 -22.18 -21.46
C MET A 27 13.87 -23.45 -22.23
N GLU A 28 13.51 -23.30 -23.50
CA GLU A 28 13.61 -24.40 -24.47
C GLU A 28 15.07 -24.66 -24.87
N ILE A 29 16.00 -23.79 -24.45
CA ILE A 29 17.43 -23.91 -24.67
C ILE A 29 18.08 -24.09 -23.29
N PRO A 30 18.86 -25.16 -23.05
CA PRO A 30 19.68 -25.22 -21.85
C PRO A 30 20.61 -24.01 -21.84
N LEU A 31 20.58 -23.22 -20.77
CA LEU A 31 21.65 -22.27 -20.48
C LEU A 31 22.93 -23.09 -20.27
N GLU A 32 23.65 -23.38 -21.35
CA GLU A 32 25.04 -23.81 -21.27
C GLU A 32 25.83 -22.59 -20.81
N PHE A 33 26.01 -22.53 -19.51
CA PHE A 33 26.76 -21.50 -18.85
C PHE A 33 28.25 -21.80 -19.03
N ASP A 34 28.92 -21.00 -19.86
CA ASP A 34 30.36 -21.08 -19.98
C ASP A 34 31.01 -20.47 -18.73
N LYS A 35 31.27 -21.32 -17.72
CA LYS A 35 31.97 -20.94 -16.49
C LYS A 35 33.32 -20.27 -16.78
N SER A 36 33.96 -20.59 -17.92
CA SER A 36 35.30 -20.11 -18.23
C SER A 36 35.36 -18.60 -18.52
N GLU A 37 34.25 -17.96 -18.92
CA GLU A 37 34.20 -16.51 -19.12
C GLU A 37 34.19 -15.74 -17.78
N ILE A 38 33.66 -16.34 -16.71
CA ILE A 38 33.46 -15.69 -15.42
C ILE A 38 34.68 -15.82 -14.51
N ASP A 39 35.42 -16.93 -14.61
CA ASP A 39 36.62 -17.19 -13.81
C ASP A 39 37.70 -16.11 -14.00
N SER A 40 37.64 -15.33 -15.09
CA SER A 40 38.56 -14.22 -15.36
C SER A 40 38.24 -12.90 -14.62
N TYR A 41 37.03 -12.76 -14.03
CA TYR A 41 36.55 -11.54 -13.37
C TYR A 41 35.86 -11.82 -12.02
N GLN A 42 36.32 -12.81 -11.27
CA GLN A 42 35.79 -13.11 -9.94
C GLN A 42 36.64 -12.46 -8.83
N ASP A 43 35.96 -11.80 -7.89
CA ASP A 43 36.54 -11.39 -6.61
C ASP A 43 36.01 -12.31 -5.50
N THR A 44 36.92 -12.81 -4.66
CA THR A 44 36.55 -13.60 -3.47
C THR A 44 36.64 -12.72 -2.23
N ILE A 45 35.53 -12.65 -1.48
CA ILE A 45 35.45 -11.89 -0.24
C ILE A 45 35.15 -12.87 0.89
N ARG A 46 36.02 -12.89 1.91
CA ARG A 46 35.74 -13.57 3.17
C ARG A 46 34.98 -12.62 4.08
N ILE A 47 33.90 -13.13 4.68
CA ILE A 47 33.05 -12.39 5.62
C ILE A 47 33.19 -13.10 6.97
N ASP A 48 33.62 -12.38 8.00
CA ASP A 48 33.70 -12.87 9.37
C ASP A 48 32.54 -12.30 10.22
N ALA A 49 32.39 -12.79 11.46
CA ALA A 49 31.31 -12.37 12.34
C ALA A 49 31.35 -10.87 12.65
N GLY A 50 30.27 -10.16 12.32
CA GLY A 50 30.14 -8.71 12.48
C GLY A 50 30.36 -7.90 11.20
N ASP A 51 30.85 -8.53 10.13
CA ASP A 51 31.00 -7.89 8.83
C ASP A 51 29.65 -7.67 8.14
N ILE A 52 29.60 -6.64 7.28
CA ILE A 52 28.45 -6.33 6.44
C ILE A 52 28.92 -6.24 4.99
N LEU A 53 28.39 -7.13 4.14
CA LEU A 53 28.59 -7.06 2.70
C LEU A 53 27.37 -6.43 2.04
N TYR A 54 27.59 -5.34 1.30
CA TYR A 54 26.61 -4.78 0.37
C TYR A 54 27.04 -5.05 -1.06
N HIS A 55 26.12 -5.56 -1.88
CA HIS A 55 26.28 -5.59 -3.33
C HIS A 55 24.99 -5.10 -4.02
N PRO A 56 25.09 -4.38 -5.15
CA PRO A 56 23.92 -3.94 -5.89
C PRO A 56 23.18 -5.10 -6.56
N ALA A 57 21.94 -4.85 -6.98
CA ALA A 57 21.16 -5.80 -7.76
C ALA A 57 21.85 -6.11 -9.10
N GLY A 58 21.79 -7.38 -9.52
CA GLY A 58 22.38 -7.84 -10.78
C GLY A 58 23.82 -8.36 -10.67
N ILE A 59 24.44 -8.30 -9.48
CA ILE A 59 25.74 -8.93 -9.24
C ILE A 59 25.56 -10.44 -9.06
N TRP A 60 26.20 -11.21 -9.93
CA TRP A 60 26.38 -12.65 -9.78
C TRP A 60 27.25 -12.91 -8.56
N HIS A 61 26.81 -13.81 -7.68
CA HIS A 61 27.57 -14.21 -6.50
C HIS A 61 27.31 -15.68 -6.19
N SER A 62 28.28 -16.29 -5.52
CA SER A 62 28.19 -17.62 -4.93
C SER A 62 28.65 -17.54 -3.49
N VAL A 63 28.10 -18.38 -2.63
CA VAL A 63 28.44 -18.43 -1.21
C VAL A 63 28.92 -19.83 -0.89
N GLU A 64 30.10 -19.92 -0.29
CA GLU A 64 30.67 -21.16 0.24
C GLU A 64 30.98 -20.97 1.72
N CYS A 65 30.59 -21.92 2.55
CA CYS A 65 30.87 -21.92 3.98
C CYS A 65 32.18 -22.68 4.25
N ILE A 66 33.21 -21.98 4.71
CA ILE A 66 34.47 -22.60 5.13
C ILE A 66 34.30 -23.34 6.47
N GLU A 67 33.37 -22.87 7.30
CA GLU A 67 32.97 -23.43 8.58
C GLU A 67 31.47 -23.22 8.80
N ASP A 68 30.90 -23.83 9.86
CA ASP A 68 29.50 -23.63 10.23
C ASP A 68 29.24 -22.14 10.48
N SER A 69 28.39 -21.55 9.63
CA SER A 69 28.16 -20.10 9.60
C SER A 69 26.66 -19.79 9.47
N PHE A 70 26.27 -18.63 10.00
CA PHE A 70 24.93 -18.08 9.87
C PHE A 70 25.01 -16.63 9.40
N THR A 71 24.25 -16.31 8.36
CA THR A 71 24.20 -14.97 7.76
C THR A 71 22.75 -14.51 7.63
N ILE A 72 22.50 -13.22 7.86
CA ILE A 72 21.20 -12.59 7.62
C ILE A 72 21.29 -11.77 6.33
N ASN A 73 20.53 -12.16 5.31
CA ASN A 73 20.44 -11.40 4.07
C ASN A 73 19.29 -10.39 4.14
N ILE A 74 19.63 -9.11 4.04
CA ILE A 74 18.65 -8.01 3.95
C ILE A 74 18.62 -7.53 2.51
N SER A 75 17.55 -7.85 1.79
CA SER A 75 17.38 -7.48 0.39
C SER A 75 16.48 -6.26 0.24
N LEU A 76 17.00 -5.23 -0.41
CA LEU A 76 16.34 -3.94 -0.58
C LEU A 76 16.21 -3.62 -2.06
N LYS A 77 15.02 -3.23 -2.50
CA LYS A 77 14.77 -2.67 -3.83
C LYS A 77 14.51 -1.17 -3.71
N ASN A 78 15.17 -0.36 -4.53
CA ASN A 78 14.78 1.04 -4.71
C ASN A 78 13.40 1.10 -5.35
N LEU A 79 12.46 1.76 -4.67
CA LEU A 79 11.17 2.07 -5.27
C LEU A 79 11.36 3.13 -6.35
N ASN A 80 11.04 2.79 -7.59
CA ASN A 80 11.10 3.75 -8.69
C ASN A 80 9.71 4.33 -9.00
N LYS A 81 9.67 5.41 -9.79
CA LYS A 81 8.41 6.09 -10.14
C LYS A 81 7.43 5.16 -10.86
N ALA A 82 7.93 4.26 -11.71
CA ALA A 82 7.09 3.32 -12.44
C ALA A 82 6.45 2.30 -11.49
N ASP A 83 7.17 1.81 -10.48
CA ASP A 83 6.61 0.94 -9.44
C ASP A 83 5.44 1.65 -8.72
N ILE A 84 5.63 2.91 -8.31
CA ILE A 84 4.60 3.70 -7.60
C ILE A 84 3.35 3.86 -8.46
N ILE A 85 3.52 4.29 -9.72
CA ILE A 85 2.40 4.54 -10.64
C ILE A 85 1.69 3.23 -10.99
N ALA A 86 2.45 2.20 -11.38
CA ALA A 86 1.90 0.92 -11.81
C ALA A 86 1.12 0.26 -10.68
N HIS A 87 1.61 0.35 -9.45
CA HIS A 87 0.89 -0.23 -8.35
C HIS A 87 -0.33 0.58 -7.88
N SER A 88 -0.26 1.92 -7.94
CA SER A 88 -1.43 2.78 -7.70
C SER A 88 -2.54 2.45 -8.71
N LEU A 89 -2.17 2.34 -9.99
CA LEU A 89 -3.08 1.92 -11.04
C LEU A 89 -3.62 0.50 -10.82
N LYS A 90 -2.76 -0.47 -10.48
CA LYS A 90 -3.19 -1.83 -10.15
C LYS A 90 -4.23 -1.84 -9.03
N HIS A 91 -4.05 -0.99 -8.01
CA HIS A 91 -5.02 -0.87 -6.93
C HIS A 91 -6.38 -0.37 -7.44
N LEU A 92 -6.39 0.68 -8.26
CA LEU A 92 -7.63 1.21 -8.87
C LEU A 92 -8.33 0.17 -9.75
N LEU A 93 -7.57 -0.52 -10.62
CA LEU A 93 -8.11 -1.59 -11.46
C LEU A 93 -8.71 -2.73 -10.63
N ASN A 94 -8.09 -3.06 -9.50
CA ASN A 94 -8.62 -4.08 -8.57
C ASN A 94 -9.87 -3.62 -7.81
N GLN A 95 -10.28 -2.36 -7.87
CA GLN A 95 -11.57 -1.94 -7.30
C GLN A 95 -12.72 -2.17 -8.27
N ASP A 96 -12.44 -2.20 -9.58
CA ASP A 96 -13.44 -2.51 -10.60
C ASP A 96 -13.76 -4.02 -10.59
N PRO A 97 -15.01 -4.43 -10.29
CA PRO A 97 -15.39 -5.83 -10.32
C PRO A 97 -15.13 -6.50 -11.67
N GLU A 98 -15.37 -5.83 -12.79
CA GLU A 98 -15.19 -6.37 -14.14
C GLU A 98 -13.73 -6.70 -14.42
N LEU A 99 -12.81 -5.84 -13.98
CA LEU A 99 -11.37 -6.03 -14.18
C LEU A 99 -10.74 -7.02 -13.19
N ARG A 100 -11.43 -7.34 -12.10
CA ARG A 100 -11.04 -8.38 -11.14
C ARG A 100 -11.44 -9.78 -11.57
N GLU A 101 -12.40 -9.92 -12.48
CA GLU A 101 -12.85 -11.23 -12.94
C GLU A 101 -11.69 -12.02 -13.58
N ASN A 102 -11.75 -13.34 -13.43
CA ASN A 102 -10.78 -14.20 -14.09
C ASN A 102 -10.95 -14.07 -15.60
N MET A 103 -9.85 -13.81 -16.29
CA MET A 103 -9.87 -13.70 -17.75
C MET A 103 -10.17 -15.07 -18.38
N THR A 104 -11.20 -15.15 -19.20
CA THR A 104 -11.53 -16.31 -20.02
C THR A 104 -11.67 -15.87 -21.47
N PHE A 105 -10.98 -16.55 -22.39
CA PHE A 105 -11.02 -16.19 -23.80
C PHE A 105 -11.02 -17.44 -24.70
N SER A 106 -11.70 -17.33 -25.83
CA SER A 106 -11.88 -18.41 -26.81
C SER A 106 -10.95 -18.31 -28.02
N SER A 107 -10.34 -17.15 -28.23
CA SER A 107 -9.45 -16.85 -29.34
C SER A 107 -8.48 -15.72 -28.99
N ARG A 108 -7.48 -15.49 -29.85
CA ARG A 108 -6.55 -14.35 -29.70
C ARG A 108 -7.25 -13.00 -29.88
N GLU A 109 -8.26 -12.92 -30.74
CA GLU A 109 -9.01 -11.70 -31.00
C GLU A 109 -9.87 -11.31 -29.78
N ASP A 110 -10.51 -12.29 -29.16
CA ASP A 110 -11.26 -12.15 -27.89
C ASP A 110 -10.33 -11.66 -26.76
N PHE A 111 -9.17 -12.31 -26.57
CA PHE A 111 -8.16 -11.87 -25.61
C PHE A 111 -7.73 -10.41 -25.86
N ASN A 112 -7.40 -10.06 -27.11
CA ASN A 112 -6.98 -8.68 -27.45
C ASN A 112 -8.09 -7.67 -27.14
N THR A 113 -9.35 -8.02 -27.40
CA THR A 113 -10.50 -7.15 -27.13
C THR A 113 -10.68 -6.92 -25.63
N GLN A 114 -10.59 -7.97 -24.81
CA GLN A 114 -10.66 -7.87 -23.35
C GLN A 114 -9.51 -7.04 -22.78
N ILE A 115 -8.27 -7.28 -23.26
CA ILE A 115 -7.11 -6.48 -22.86
C ILE A 115 -7.26 -5.02 -23.27
N GLN A 116 -7.74 -4.75 -24.48
CA GLN A 116 -7.95 -3.39 -24.98
C GLN A 116 -8.96 -2.63 -24.11
N SER A 117 -10.06 -3.26 -23.73
CA SER A 117 -11.03 -2.68 -22.78
C SER A 117 -10.40 -2.37 -21.41
N GLY A 118 -9.59 -3.29 -20.88
CA GLY A 118 -8.84 -3.06 -19.65
C GLY A 118 -7.84 -1.90 -19.75
N ILE A 119 -7.16 -1.76 -20.89
CA ILE A 119 -6.25 -0.64 -21.18
C ILE A 119 -7.02 0.69 -21.23
N GLU A 120 -8.19 0.72 -21.86
CA GLU A 120 -9.03 1.92 -21.94
C GLU A 120 -9.46 2.40 -20.55
N LYS A 121 -9.95 1.50 -19.70
CA LYS A 121 -10.27 1.81 -18.30
C LYS A 121 -9.04 2.26 -17.51
N ALA A 122 -7.88 1.63 -17.73
CA ALA A 122 -6.64 2.06 -17.10
C ALA A 122 -6.26 3.51 -17.47
N PHE A 123 -6.47 3.91 -18.73
CA PHE A 123 -6.27 5.30 -19.16
C PHE A 123 -7.27 6.27 -18.54
N GLU A 124 -8.49 5.83 -18.23
CA GLU A 124 -9.45 6.64 -17.49
C GLU A 124 -8.97 6.87 -16.06
N TYR A 125 -8.64 5.81 -15.32
CA TYR A 125 -8.14 5.91 -13.95
C TYR A 125 -6.83 6.69 -13.82
N LEU A 126 -5.95 6.61 -14.83
CA LEU A 126 -4.72 7.40 -14.85
C LEU A 126 -4.96 8.91 -14.83
N LYS A 127 -6.12 9.41 -15.30
CA LYS A 127 -6.45 10.84 -15.27
C LYS A 127 -6.69 11.36 -13.86
N ASP A 128 -7.13 10.49 -12.96
CA ASP A 128 -7.47 10.83 -11.58
C ASP A 128 -6.28 10.64 -10.62
N LEU A 129 -5.19 10.05 -11.10
CA LEU A 129 -3.96 9.87 -10.34
C LEU A 129 -3.12 11.16 -10.31
N THR A 130 -3.33 11.97 -9.28
CA THR A 130 -2.48 13.12 -8.95
C THR A 130 -1.40 12.75 -7.93
N PRO A 131 -0.31 13.53 -7.81
CA PRO A 131 0.66 13.37 -6.73
C PRO A 131 0.01 13.36 -5.34
N GLU A 132 -1.02 14.18 -5.13
CA GLU A 132 -1.75 14.29 -3.87
C GLU A 132 -2.60 13.05 -3.57
N VAL A 133 -3.09 12.33 -4.60
CA VAL A 133 -3.80 11.06 -4.45
C VAL A 133 -2.82 9.92 -4.15
N ILE A 134 -1.72 9.85 -4.91
CA ILE A 134 -0.68 8.82 -4.79
C ILE A 134 0.08 8.95 -3.46
N ALA A 135 0.45 10.17 -3.14
CA ALA A 135 1.35 10.52 -2.05
C ALA A 135 0.84 11.74 -1.26
N PRO A 136 -0.37 11.68 -0.65
CA PRO A 136 -0.90 12.80 0.12
C PRO A 136 0.12 13.26 1.17
N GLN A 137 0.29 14.57 1.36
CA GLN A 137 1.38 15.15 2.17
C GLN A 137 1.51 14.51 3.57
N ASN A 138 0.38 14.14 4.15
CA ASN A 138 0.22 13.48 5.43
C ASN A 138 0.71 12.02 5.48
N GLN A 139 1.06 11.39 4.36
CA GLN A 139 1.80 10.12 4.32
C GLN A 139 3.28 10.26 4.70
N PHE A 140 3.84 11.46 4.63
CA PHE A 140 5.23 11.75 4.99
C PHE A 140 5.40 12.17 6.46
N ILE A 141 4.32 12.19 7.23
CA ILE A 141 4.33 12.55 8.65
C ILE A 141 4.17 11.26 9.47
N PRO A 142 4.89 11.07 10.59
CA PRO A 142 4.68 9.93 11.47
C PRO A 142 3.21 9.80 11.90
N ARG A 143 2.65 8.60 11.79
CA ARG A 143 1.24 8.34 12.07
C ARG A 143 1.06 7.59 13.38
N TYR A 144 -0.11 7.80 14.00
CA TYR A 144 -0.59 6.87 15.00
C TYR A 144 -1.15 5.66 14.25
N LEU A 145 -0.65 4.47 14.60
CA LEU A 145 -1.13 3.21 14.04
C LEU A 145 -2.50 2.81 14.57
N GLN A 146 -2.91 3.38 15.70
CA GLN A 146 -4.18 3.11 16.34
C GLN A 146 -4.79 4.39 16.89
N TYR A 147 -6.09 4.56 16.67
CA TYR A 147 -6.90 5.65 17.23
C TYR A 147 -8.01 5.07 18.09
N ASP A 148 -8.10 5.49 19.35
CA ASP A 148 -9.21 5.15 20.23
C ASP A 148 -10.17 6.34 20.36
N PHE A 149 -11.27 6.30 19.62
CA PHE A 149 -12.25 7.39 19.59
C PHE A 149 -13.07 7.48 20.88
N ARG A 150 -13.00 6.46 21.74
CA ARG A 150 -13.54 6.49 23.11
C ARG A 150 -12.69 7.38 24.02
N ASN A 151 -11.42 7.61 23.68
CA ASN A 151 -10.48 8.45 24.44
C ASN A 151 -10.43 9.89 23.91
N GLN A 152 -11.30 10.75 24.44
CA GLN A 152 -11.40 12.16 24.03
C GLN A 152 -10.11 12.97 24.25
N GLU A 153 -9.32 12.65 25.28
CA GLU A 153 -8.05 13.35 25.55
C GLU A 153 -7.01 13.04 24.47
N GLN A 154 -6.94 11.78 24.03
CA GLN A 154 -6.11 11.36 22.90
C GLN A 154 -6.52 12.11 21.63
N LEU A 155 -7.82 12.16 21.32
CA LEU A 155 -8.34 12.87 20.14
C LEU A 155 -8.00 14.35 20.16
N ASP A 156 -8.19 15.02 21.30
CA ASP A 156 -7.86 16.44 21.47
C ASP A 156 -6.36 16.69 21.27
N LEU A 157 -5.50 15.83 21.82
CA LEU A 157 -4.04 15.93 21.67
C LEU A 157 -3.61 15.75 20.21
N ILE A 158 -4.15 14.73 19.54
CA ILE A 158 -3.87 14.44 18.12
C ILE A 158 -4.34 15.62 17.28
N CYS A 159 -5.60 16.03 17.40
CA CYS A 159 -6.18 17.11 16.61
C CYS A 159 -5.49 18.47 16.80
N LYS A 160 -4.87 18.73 17.97
CA LYS A 160 -4.04 19.92 18.18
C LYS A 160 -2.73 19.90 17.37
N LYS A 161 -2.20 18.71 17.08
CA LYS A 161 -0.98 18.52 16.28
C LYS A 161 -1.28 18.49 14.78
N LEU A 162 -2.52 18.19 14.38
CA LEU A 162 -2.92 18.17 12.99
C LEU A 162 -2.97 19.60 12.43
N THR A 163 -2.15 19.88 11.42
CA THR A 163 -2.12 21.17 10.73
C THR A 163 -3.11 21.26 9.57
N THR A 164 -3.79 20.16 9.23
CA THR A 164 -4.67 20.12 8.05
C THR A 164 -5.90 21.01 8.24
N PRO A 165 -6.11 22.03 7.38
CA PRO A 165 -7.18 22.99 7.55
C PRO A 165 -8.53 22.44 7.07
N VAL A 166 -9.17 21.58 7.87
CA VAL A 166 -10.59 21.24 7.66
C VAL A 166 -11.44 22.37 8.24
N THR A 167 -12.14 23.08 7.36
CA THR A 167 -13.03 24.20 7.67
C THR A 167 -14.47 23.88 7.27
N LYS A 168 -15.41 24.77 7.61
CA LYS A 168 -16.82 24.60 7.21
C LYS A 168 -17.02 24.53 5.70
N LYS A 169 -16.21 25.25 4.93
CA LYS A 169 -16.32 25.32 3.46
C LYS A 169 -15.54 24.22 2.76
N THR A 170 -14.81 23.41 3.51
CA THR A 170 -13.99 22.36 2.96
C THR A 170 -14.89 21.31 2.31
N LYS A 171 -14.59 21.01 1.06
CA LYS A 171 -15.12 19.84 0.37
C LYS A 171 -14.14 18.70 0.54
N LEU A 172 -14.67 17.51 0.78
CA LEU A 172 -13.87 16.30 0.90
C LEU A 172 -14.33 15.29 -0.14
N TYR A 173 -13.42 14.44 -0.58
CA TYR A 173 -13.74 13.25 -1.37
C TYR A 173 -12.92 12.07 -0.86
N PHE A 174 -13.32 10.87 -1.25
CA PHE A 174 -12.58 9.67 -0.86
C PHE A 174 -11.24 9.59 -1.59
N ASN A 175 -10.18 9.24 -0.87
CA ASN A 175 -8.94 8.87 -1.54
C ASN A 175 -9.16 7.53 -2.27
N PRO A 176 -9.02 7.48 -3.60
CA PRO A 176 -9.27 6.26 -4.34
C PRO A 176 -8.22 5.17 -4.04
N LEU A 177 -7.07 5.50 -3.42
CA LEU A 177 -6.04 4.56 -2.99
C LEU A 177 -6.16 4.12 -1.51
N SER A 178 -7.22 4.56 -0.83
CA SER A 178 -7.49 4.18 0.56
C SER A 178 -8.81 3.44 0.67
N MET A 179 -8.85 2.48 1.58
CA MET A 179 -10.03 1.67 1.85
C MET A 179 -10.20 1.46 3.35
N MET A 180 -11.41 1.70 3.83
CA MET A 180 -11.81 1.40 5.20
C MET A 180 -12.55 0.07 5.19
N VAL A 181 -12.08 -0.88 6.00
CA VAL A 181 -12.64 -2.21 6.12
C VAL A 181 -13.14 -2.39 7.54
N LYS A 182 -14.41 -2.77 7.66
CA LYS A 182 -15.02 -3.13 8.94
C LYS A 182 -14.40 -4.42 9.45
N ARG A 183 -14.03 -4.48 10.73
CA ARG A 183 -13.38 -5.68 11.31
C ARG A 183 -14.21 -6.95 11.09
N THR A 184 -15.53 -6.86 11.24
CA THR A 184 -16.44 -8.00 11.12
C THR A 184 -16.55 -8.56 9.70
N SER A 185 -16.04 -7.88 8.67
CA SER A 185 -16.04 -8.39 7.30
C SER A 185 -14.78 -9.19 6.94
N ILE A 186 -13.78 -9.25 7.82
CA ILE A 186 -12.52 -9.98 7.59
C ILE A 186 -12.65 -11.40 8.20
N PRO A 187 -12.60 -12.48 7.40
CA PRO A 187 -12.64 -13.84 7.92
C PRO A 187 -11.34 -14.22 8.64
N GLN A 188 -11.44 -14.81 9.84
CA GLN A 188 -10.40 -15.67 10.45
C GLN A 188 -9.04 -15.08 10.93
N GLU A 189 -8.89 -13.78 11.18
CA GLU A 189 -7.67 -13.32 11.88
C GLU A 189 -7.78 -13.54 13.40
N GLU A 190 -6.66 -13.89 14.06
CA GLU A 190 -6.52 -13.72 15.52
C GLU A 190 -6.98 -12.29 15.85
N MET A 191 -8.04 -12.20 16.66
CA MET A 191 -8.75 -10.95 16.84
C MET A 191 -7.99 -10.08 17.84
N ASP A 192 -7.33 -9.03 17.35
CA ASP A 192 -6.94 -7.92 18.21
C ASP A 192 -8.21 -7.37 18.88
N GLU A 193 -8.36 -7.64 20.17
CA GLU A 193 -9.56 -7.31 20.93
C GLU A 193 -9.81 -5.80 20.90
N GLY A 194 -10.97 -5.41 20.37
CA GLY A 194 -11.45 -4.03 20.43
C GLY A 194 -11.18 -3.17 19.20
N VAL A 195 -10.62 -3.68 18.09
CA VAL A 195 -10.52 -2.92 16.82
C VAL A 195 -11.81 -3.06 16.02
N ASP A 196 -12.43 -1.93 15.65
CA ASP A 196 -13.69 -1.90 14.90
C ASP A 196 -13.48 -1.73 13.38
N PHE A 197 -12.50 -0.91 13.00
CA PHE A 197 -12.20 -0.62 11.59
C PHE A 197 -10.69 -0.63 11.34
N LYS A 198 -10.30 -1.07 10.13
CA LYS A 198 -8.95 -0.95 9.60
C LYS A 198 -8.98 -0.05 8.36
N ILE A 199 -8.18 1.00 8.34
CA ILE A 199 -7.92 1.79 7.12
C ILE A 199 -6.64 1.26 6.48
N HIS A 200 -6.76 0.75 5.26
CA HIS A 200 -5.64 0.32 4.45
C HIS A 200 -5.28 1.41 3.46
N HIS A 201 -4.00 1.76 3.43
CA HIS A 201 -3.41 2.57 2.37
C HIS A 201 -2.51 1.66 1.54
N ASN A 202 -2.83 1.52 0.26
CA ASN A 202 -1.91 0.89 -0.67
C ASN A 202 -0.95 1.95 -1.18
N TYR A 203 0.34 1.73 -0.90
CA TYR A 203 1.49 2.61 -1.15
C TYR A 203 1.72 3.71 -0.11
N ALA A 204 2.93 3.62 0.45
CA ALA A 204 3.71 4.70 1.05
C ALA A 204 2.94 5.57 2.04
N GLY A 205 2.60 5.06 3.22
CA GLY A 205 2.29 5.95 4.35
C GLY A 205 3.00 5.40 5.57
N ASN A 206 3.96 6.15 6.08
CA ASN A 206 5.04 5.62 6.93
C ASN A 206 4.55 5.20 8.33
N PRO A 207 5.05 4.04 8.83
CA PRO A 207 5.96 4.05 10.00
C PRO A 207 7.46 3.93 9.72
N ASP A 208 7.88 3.56 8.50
CA ASP A 208 9.17 3.93 7.86
C ASP A 208 9.29 3.35 6.43
N TYR A 209 8.35 3.73 5.56
CA TYR A 209 8.27 3.40 4.12
C TYR A 209 7.76 2.00 3.73
N GLU A 210 6.91 1.40 4.57
CA GLU A 210 6.22 0.16 4.21
C GLU A 210 5.38 0.31 2.93
N SER A 211 5.31 -0.77 2.13
CA SER A 211 4.54 -0.81 0.87
C SER A 211 3.03 -0.71 1.10
N SER A 212 2.58 -1.04 2.30
CA SER A 212 1.20 -0.97 2.75
C SER A 212 1.20 -0.58 4.22
N MET A 213 0.24 0.23 4.63
CA MET A 213 0.04 0.57 6.03
C MET A 213 -1.40 0.30 6.41
N THR A 214 -1.58 -0.19 7.63
CA THR A 214 -2.88 -0.38 8.26
C THR A 214 -2.98 0.54 9.46
N VAL A 215 -4.07 1.29 9.53
CA VAL A 215 -4.43 2.11 10.68
C VAL A 215 -5.65 1.50 11.33
N GLU A 216 -5.58 1.29 12.63
CA GLU A 216 -6.65 0.73 13.42
C GLU A 216 -7.49 1.83 14.06
N ILE A 217 -8.81 1.64 14.05
CA ILE A 217 -9.74 2.53 14.72
C ILE A 217 -10.59 1.71 15.67
N ILE A 218 -10.62 2.18 16.91
CA ILE A 218 -11.55 1.73 17.94
C ILE A 218 -12.61 2.83 18.10
N ALA A 219 -13.85 2.50 17.78
CA ALA A 219 -14.96 3.45 17.74
C ALA A 219 -15.83 3.33 19.00
N ASP A 220 -16.27 4.47 19.51
CA ASP A 220 -17.51 4.54 20.32
C ASP A 220 -18.76 4.40 19.42
N GLU A 221 -19.91 4.23 20.04
CA GLU A 221 -21.20 4.03 19.38
C GLU A 221 -21.51 5.09 18.31
N ASP A 222 -21.41 6.38 18.66
CA ASP A 222 -21.70 7.49 17.74
C ASP A 222 -20.73 7.49 16.53
N SER A 223 -19.45 7.26 16.80
CA SER A 223 -18.42 7.25 15.75
C SER A 223 -18.51 6.00 14.89
N TYR A 224 -18.95 4.87 15.45
CA TYR A 224 -19.06 3.60 14.75
C TYR A 224 -20.12 3.68 13.64
N GLU A 225 -21.33 4.17 13.96
CA GLU A 225 -22.40 4.32 12.97
C GLU A 225 -21.95 5.26 11.82
N PHE A 226 -21.26 6.35 12.15
CA PHE A 226 -20.71 7.25 11.13
C PHE A 226 -19.68 6.55 10.24
N LEU A 227 -18.71 5.83 10.81
CA LEU A 227 -17.65 5.14 10.07
C LEU A 227 -18.20 3.99 9.22
N GLU A 228 -19.19 3.25 9.74
CA GLU A 228 -19.86 2.19 9.00
C GLU A 228 -20.57 2.75 7.77
N ASN A 229 -21.39 3.79 7.94
CA ASN A 229 -22.04 4.48 6.84
C ASN A 229 -21.03 5.02 5.82
N LEU A 230 -19.90 5.56 6.30
CA LEU A 230 -18.85 6.11 5.45
C LEU A 230 -18.12 5.03 4.66
N ALA A 231 -17.84 3.87 5.27
CA ALA A 231 -17.23 2.72 4.60
C ALA A 231 -18.18 2.14 3.53
N ASP A 232 -19.47 2.01 3.83
CA ASP A 232 -20.47 1.55 2.86
C ASP A 232 -20.68 2.56 1.73
N LEU A 233 -20.66 3.86 2.04
CA LEU A 233 -20.76 4.93 1.05
C LEU A 233 -19.56 4.92 0.10
N ARG A 234 -18.34 4.70 0.61
CA ARG A 234 -17.12 4.58 -0.23
C ARG A 234 -17.25 3.49 -1.29
N ILE A 235 -17.90 2.38 -0.96
CA ILE A 235 -18.09 1.25 -1.87
C ILE A 235 -19.17 1.56 -2.90
N ARG A 236 -20.30 2.16 -2.47
CA ARG A 236 -21.44 2.42 -3.34
C ARG A 236 -21.27 3.64 -4.25
N GLU A 237 -20.64 4.68 -3.72
CA GLU A 237 -20.49 6.00 -4.36
C GLU A 237 -19.04 6.50 -4.18
N PRO A 238 -18.07 5.90 -4.91
CA PRO A 238 -16.66 6.21 -4.77
C PRO A 238 -16.32 7.68 -5.06
N ASP A 239 -17.10 8.33 -5.92
CA ASP A 239 -16.93 9.73 -6.34
C ASP A 239 -17.73 10.71 -5.47
N TYR A 240 -18.32 10.26 -4.36
CA TYR A 240 -19.12 11.10 -3.48
C TYR A 240 -18.29 12.24 -2.89
N GLN A 241 -18.83 13.46 -2.96
CA GLN A 241 -18.23 14.65 -2.38
C GLN A 241 -18.97 15.04 -1.11
N PHE A 242 -18.23 15.16 -0.01
CA PHE A 242 -18.75 15.63 1.28
C PHE A 242 -18.62 17.14 1.37
N ASN A 243 -19.72 17.82 1.68
CA ASN A 243 -19.68 19.22 2.04
C ASN A 243 -19.69 19.37 3.56
N MET A 244 -18.60 19.90 4.12
CA MET A 244 -18.51 20.12 5.57
C MET A 244 -19.53 21.14 6.12
N GLU A 245 -20.20 21.91 5.25
CA GLU A 245 -21.29 22.82 5.65
C GLU A 245 -22.53 22.08 6.18
N GLU A 246 -22.71 20.82 5.77
CA GLU A 246 -23.84 19.97 6.16
C GLU A 246 -23.69 19.43 7.60
N ILE A 247 -22.49 19.49 8.15
CA ILE A 247 -22.19 19.00 9.51
C ILE A 247 -22.53 20.07 10.55
N ASN A 248 -23.17 19.71 11.65
CA ASN A 248 -23.43 20.66 12.72
C ASN A 248 -22.21 20.80 13.65
N TRP A 249 -21.22 21.59 13.23
CA TRP A 249 -19.95 21.84 13.94
C TRP A 249 -20.06 22.16 15.44
N ARG A 250 -21.17 22.76 15.90
CA ARG A 250 -21.36 23.11 17.32
C ARG A 250 -21.83 21.93 18.15
N LYS A 251 -22.60 21.02 17.55
CA LYS A 251 -23.10 19.80 18.21
C LYS A 251 -22.13 18.63 18.03
N ASP A 252 -21.45 18.58 16.89
CA ASP A 252 -20.71 17.40 16.46
C ASP A 252 -19.19 17.65 16.49
N LYS A 253 -18.70 18.27 17.57
CA LYS A 253 -17.26 18.57 17.72
C LYS A 253 -16.40 17.32 17.53
N LYS A 254 -16.85 16.19 18.06
CA LYS A 254 -16.16 14.89 17.95
C LYS A 254 -16.13 14.39 16.52
N LEU A 255 -17.24 14.46 15.80
CA LEU A 255 -17.30 14.08 14.39
C LEU A 255 -16.33 14.88 13.53
N VAL A 256 -16.21 16.19 13.78
CA VAL A 256 -15.21 17.04 13.13
C VAL A 256 -13.78 16.55 13.41
N GLN A 257 -13.50 16.07 14.63
CA GLN A 257 -12.19 15.50 14.98
C GLN A 257 -11.94 14.17 14.24
N VAL A 258 -12.94 13.30 14.18
CA VAL A 258 -12.89 12.06 13.40
C VAL A 258 -12.56 12.37 11.94
N ILE A 259 -13.28 13.31 11.32
CA ILE A 259 -13.03 13.72 9.93
C ILE A 259 -11.61 14.27 9.75
N LYS A 260 -11.13 15.12 10.67
CA LYS A 260 -9.74 15.61 10.62
C LYS A 260 -8.73 14.47 10.69
N ILE A 261 -8.99 13.44 11.49
CA ILE A 261 -8.15 12.26 11.57
C ILE A 261 -8.21 11.47 10.26
N LEU A 262 -9.39 11.28 9.66
CA LEU A 262 -9.54 10.59 8.37
C LEU A 262 -8.84 11.33 7.22
N VAL A 263 -8.91 12.67 7.20
CA VAL A 263 -8.15 13.50 6.27
C VAL A 263 -6.65 13.39 6.55
N TYR A 264 -6.23 13.43 7.81
CA TYR A 264 -4.83 13.23 8.19
C TYR A 264 -4.33 11.82 7.87
N GLN A 265 -5.18 10.80 7.89
CA GLN A 265 -4.82 9.48 7.37
C GLN A 265 -4.82 9.45 5.84
N GLY A 266 -5.44 10.41 5.17
CA GLY A 266 -5.55 10.41 3.71
C GLY A 266 -6.55 9.37 3.24
N PHE A 267 -7.50 8.98 4.10
CA PHE A 267 -8.71 8.27 3.68
C PHE A 267 -9.67 9.23 2.98
N LEU A 268 -9.74 10.46 3.50
CA LEU A 268 -10.39 11.59 2.84
C LEU A 268 -9.33 12.57 2.32
N VAL A 269 -9.62 13.22 1.20
CA VAL A 269 -8.79 14.25 0.59
C VAL A 269 -9.54 15.56 0.57
N VAL A 270 -8.83 16.67 0.82
CA VAL A 270 -9.38 18.01 0.75
C VAL A 270 -9.37 18.47 -0.72
N ASP A 271 -10.52 18.95 -1.18
CA ASP A 271 -10.64 19.64 -2.46
C ASP A 271 -10.39 21.14 -2.24
N ASP A 272 -9.20 21.61 -2.62
CA ASP A 272 -8.71 22.99 -2.39
C ASP A 272 -9.16 24.01 -3.47
N VAL A 273 -10.22 23.70 -4.23
CA VAL A 273 -10.73 24.52 -5.36
C VAL A 273 -11.42 25.82 -4.90
#